data_AF-A0A022WFF9-F1
#
_entry.id   AF-A0A022WFF9-F1
#
_cell.length_a   1.000
_cell.length_b   1.000
_cell.length_c   1.000
_cell.angle_alpha   90.00
_cell.angle_beta   90.00
_cell.angle_gamma   90.00
#
_symmetry.space_group_name_H-M   'P 1'
#
loop_
_entity.id
_entity.type
_entity.pdbx_description
1 polymer ?
#
loop_
_entity_poly.entity_id
_entity_poly.type
_entity_poly.pdbx_seq_one_letter_code
_entity_poly.pdbx_strand_id
1 'polypeptide(L)'
;MSRSIYDLLAKGQKVLINGRQGQYQVIKALKRNVFQASTVESKTPVIIKTEGSDPVIYQTEANCYGYRCVAESPYIRALHEVVDNDTDRCMVFEYLDTDLWSLRARAQELGQPFLKAAARSILEAVKAFSDMDGHFTALHTDINPNNVLVSKADSPKPIVKLADLGAIIPSEGFDDFRLQGVEIRAPEIWKGMLPRPPCQVWSVGVTLTHFFANRVIFGNWDQDCRVQEFPLEVNKSAWAIGKIIKLTGSVKRDEDPKYQLEFDLAELFVNQGLIKVGTLEEELAKVNAPKGCVDFIHHLLTIDDKARPTAEQALQHPWFQSPE
;
A
#
# COMPACT_ATOMS: atom_id res chain seq x y z
N MET A 1 21.64 -5.81 -23.51
CA MET A 1 20.84 -6.46 -22.44
C MET A 1 21.56 -6.22 -21.13
N SER A 2 20.86 -5.70 -20.12
CA SER A 2 21.43 -5.53 -18.78
C SER A 2 21.80 -6.90 -18.19
N ARG A 3 22.86 -6.94 -17.38
CA ARG A 3 23.28 -8.18 -16.72
C ARG A 3 22.34 -8.53 -15.58
N SER A 4 22.20 -9.83 -15.28
CA SER A 4 21.42 -10.30 -14.14
C SER A 4 22.21 -10.15 -12.84
N ILE A 5 21.91 -9.11 -12.05
CA ILE A 5 22.53 -8.88 -10.74
C ILE A 5 22.30 -10.09 -9.81
N TYR A 6 21.09 -10.65 -9.84
CA TYR A 6 20.72 -11.80 -9.01
C TYR A 6 21.59 -13.03 -9.28
N ASP A 7 21.80 -13.38 -10.56
CA ASP A 7 22.58 -14.56 -10.93
C ASP A 7 24.08 -14.39 -10.62
N LEU A 8 24.59 -13.16 -10.70
CA LEU A 8 25.96 -12.85 -10.33
C LEU A 8 26.17 -13.02 -8.82
N LEU A 9 25.25 -12.50 -8.00
CA LEU A 9 25.30 -12.70 -6.54
C LEU A 9 25.15 -14.17 -6.14
N ALA A 10 24.25 -14.91 -6.80
CA ALA A 10 24.05 -16.34 -6.55
C ALA A 10 25.32 -17.17 -6.85
N LYS A 11 26.19 -16.68 -7.74
CA LYS A 11 27.51 -17.25 -8.04
C LYS A 11 28.63 -16.75 -7.11
N GLY A 12 28.29 -15.99 -6.07
CA GLY A 12 29.26 -15.41 -5.13
C GLY A 12 30.10 -14.27 -5.73
N GLN A 13 29.67 -13.70 -6.87
CA GLN A 13 30.43 -12.63 -7.51
C GLN A 13 30.15 -11.28 -6.85
N LYS A 14 31.19 -10.46 -6.72
CA LYS A 14 31.05 -9.07 -6.31
C LYS A 14 30.42 -8.26 -7.44
N VAL A 15 29.30 -7.60 -7.15
CA VAL A 15 28.62 -6.73 -8.11
C VAL A 15 28.82 -5.27 -7.72
N LEU A 16 29.38 -4.48 -8.64
CA LEU A 16 29.54 -3.03 -8.54
C LEU A 16 28.71 -2.36 -9.64
N ILE A 17 27.86 -1.42 -9.27
CA ILE A 17 27.07 -0.59 -10.20
C ILE A 17 27.67 0.81 -10.23
N ASN A 18 27.92 1.33 -11.44
CA ASN A 18 28.43 2.68 -11.64
C ASN A 18 27.27 3.63 -11.97
N GLY A 19 26.88 4.45 -11.01
CA GLY A 19 25.93 5.54 -11.20
C GLY A 19 26.63 6.88 -11.42
N ARG A 20 25.84 7.92 -11.66
CA ARG A 20 26.32 9.30 -11.81
C ARG A 20 26.66 9.93 -10.46
N GLN A 21 26.01 9.51 -9.38
CA GLN A 21 26.23 10.04 -8.03
C GLN A 21 27.24 9.21 -7.23
N GLY A 22 27.66 8.06 -7.75
CA GLY A 22 28.73 7.26 -7.16
C GLY A 22 28.70 5.79 -7.59
N GLN A 23 29.58 5.00 -6.97
CA GLN A 23 29.59 3.56 -7.13
C GLN A 23 28.83 2.87 -6.00
N TYR A 24 28.11 1.82 -6.35
CA TYR A 24 27.31 1.03 -5.40
C TYR A 24 27.79 -0.41 -5.38
N GLN A 25 28.10 -0.92 -4.19
CA GLN A 25 28.40 -2.32 -3.98
C GLN A 25 27.14 -3.05 -3.54
N VAL A 26 26.71 -4.03 -4.34
CA VAL A 26 25.57 -4.87 -3.98
C VAL A 26 25.99 -5.85 -2.89
N ILE A 27 25.19 -5.92 -1.81
CA ILE A 27 25.49 -6.72 -0.62
C ILE A 27 24.70 -8.02 -0.65
N LYS A 28 23.38 -7.95 -0.82
CA LYS A 28 22.50 -9.13 -0.85
C LYS A 28 21.22 -8.87 -1.62
N ALA A 29 20.64 -9.94 -2.17
CA ALA A 29 19.29 -9.91 -2.71
C ALA A 29 18.26 -9.94 -1.58
N LEU A 30 17.26 -9.06 -1.66
CA LEU A 30 16.06 -9.08 -0.82
C LEU A 30 14.89 -9.75 -1.55
N LYS A 31 14.81 -9.50 -2.86
CA LYS A 31 13.92 -10.15 -3.83
C LYS A 31 14.71 -10.38 -5.12
N ARG A 32 14.07 -11.00 -6.13
CA ARG A 32 14.71 -11.25 -7.44
C ARG A 32 15.19 -9.97 -8.13
N ASN A 33 14.48 -8.87 -7.95
CA ASN A 33 14.77 -7.57 -8.55
C ASN A 33 15.00 -6.44 -7.52
N VAL A 34 15.20 -6.77 -6.24
CA VAL A 34 15.43 -5.79 -5.17
C VAL A 34 16.61 -6.22 -4.33
N PHE A 35 17.59 -5.34 -4.18
CA PHE A 35 18.87 -5.64 -3.55
C PHE A 35 19.21 -4.59 -2.50
N GLN A 36 19.78 -5.04 -1.38
CA GLN A 36 20.47 -4.16 -0.45
C GLN A 36 21.89 -3.92 -0.95
N ALA A 37 22.32 -2.67 -0.96
CA ALA A 37 23.63 -2.25 -1.40
C ALA A 37 24.16 -1.13 -0.49
N SER A 38 25.39 -0.69 -0.73
CA SER A 38 25.95 0.51 -0.10
C SER A 38 26.80 1.30 -1.08
N THR A 39 26.90 2.60 -0.85
CA THR A 39 27.87 3.45 -1.56
C THR A 39 29.28 2.96 -1.26
N VAL A 40 30.15 2.94 -2.27
CA VAL A 40 31.53 2.46 -2.11
C VAL A 40 32.35 3.41 -1.22
N GLU A 41 32.16 4.72 -1.38
CA GLU A 41 32.92 5.75 -0.67
C GLU A 41 32.50 5.91 0.79
N SER A 42 31.23 6.26 1.03
CA SER A 42 30.73 6.57 2.38
C SER A 42 30.17 5.36 3.15
N LYS A 43 30.06 4.19 2.50
CA LYS A 43 29.39 2.99 3.07
C LYS A 43 27.94 3.22 3.49
N THR A 44 27.28 4.23 2.92
CA THR A 44 25.89 4.56 3.19
C THR A 44 24.99 3.48 2.57
N PRO A 45 24.05 2.87 3.31
CA PRO A 45 23.16 1.86 2.78
C PRO A 45 22.17 2.47 1.78
N VAL A 46 21.87 1.70 0.73
CA VAL A 46 20.89 2.03 -0.32
C VAL A 46 20.12 0.77 -0.74
N ILE A 47 19.00 0.95 -1.41
CA ILE A 47 18.28 -0.13 -2.08
C ILE A 47 18.38 0.03 -3.59
N ILE A 48 18.62 -1.07 -4.29
CA ILE A 48 18.68 -1.11 -5.75
C ILE A 48 17.51 -1.94 -6.25
N LYS A 49 16.67 -1.37 -7.11
CA LYS A 49 15.55 -2.06 -7.77
C LYS A 49 15.83 -2.12 -9.26
N THR A 50 15.90 -3.33 -9.82
CA THR A 50 16.04 -3.54 -11.27
C THR A 50 14.67 -3.66 -11.92
N GLU A 51 14.64 -3.47 -13.24
CA GLU A 51 13.46 -3.79 -14.05
C GLU A 51 13.01 -5.24 -13.79
N GLY A 52 11.71 -5.42 -13.59
CA GLY A 52 11.09 -6.72 -13.35
C GLY A 52 10.69 -7.41 -14.66
N SER A 53 9.63 -8.21 -14.60
CA SER A 53 9.05 -8.83 -15.81
C SER A 53 8.22 -7.85 -16.65
N ASP A 54 7.72 -6.78 -16.04
CA ASP A 54 6.91 -5.76 -16.70
C ASP A 54 7.69 -4.43 -16.74
N PRO A 55 8.20 -4.03 -17.91
CA PRO A 55 8.89 -2.76 -18.09
C PRO A 55 8.02 -1.54 -17.82
N VAL A 56 6.70 -1.64 -17.98
CA VAL A 56 5.77 -0.53 -17.76
C VAL A 56 5.77 -0.13 -16.29
N ILE A 57 5.73 -1.11 -15.37
CA ILE A 57 5.78 -0.85 -13.92
C ILE A 57 7.07 -0.12 -13.53
N TYR A 58 8.21 -0.56 -14.06
CA TYR A 58 9.50 0.09 -13.80
C TYR A 58 9.52 1.54 -14.32
N GLN A 59 9.05 1.75 -15.55
CA GLN A 59 9.04 3.07 -16.17
C GLN A 59 8.06 4.02 -15.46
N THR A 60 6.88 3.54 -15.07
CA THR A 60 5.90 4.30 -14.30
C THR A 60 6.50 4.77 -12.98
N GLU A 61 7.14 3.89 -12.23
CA GLU A 61 7.79 4.24 -10.96
C GLU A 61 8.89 5.29 -11.17
N ALA A 62 9.80 5.07 -12.13
CA ALA A 62 10.88 6.01 -12.42
C ALA A 62 10.35 7.40 -12.85
N ASN A 63 9.28 7.44 -13.65
CA ASN A 63 8.66 8.69 -14.09
C ASN A 63 8.01 9.46 -12.95
N CYS A 64 7.46 8.78 -11.93
CA CYS A 64 6.86 9.46 -10.78
C CYS A 64 7.88 10.35 -10.05
N TYR A 65 9.16 9.96 -10.01
CA TYR A 65 10.22 10.77 -9.42
C TYR A 65 10.68 11.96 -10.26
N GLY A 66 10.12 12.14 -11.47
CA GLY A 66 10.29 13.35 -12.25
C GLY A 66 9.47 14.54 -11.73
N TYR A 67 8.45 14.30 -10.91
CA TYR A 67 7.61 15.33 -10.31
C TYR A 67 8.19 15.79 -8.96
N ARG A 68 8.25 17.10 -8.75
CA ARG A 68 8.77 17.74 -7.53
C ARG A 68 7.94 17.35 -6.30
N CYS A 69 6.61 17.31 -6.42
CA CYS A 69 5.74 16.88 -5.32
C CYS A 69 6.07 15.47 -4.81
N VAL A 70 6.64 14.61 -5.65
CA VAL A 70 7.12 13.27 -5.28
C VAL A 70 8.58 13.32 -4.80
N ALA A 71 9.47 13.91 -5.60
CA ALA A 71 10.92 13.90 -5.36
C ALA A 71 11.33 14.65 -4.09
N GLU A 72 10.61 15.71 -3.73
CA GLU A 72 10.90 16.55 -2.56
C GLU A 72 10.08 16.17 -1.32
N SER A 73 9.13 15.22 -1.45
CA SER A 73 8.26 14.84 -0.35
C SER A 73 9.04 14.11 0.76
N PRO A 74 8.93 14.55 2.03
CA PRO A 74 9.52 13.82 3.15
C PRO A 74 8.76 12.53 3.48
N TYR A 75 7.60 12.32 2.87
CA TYR A 75 6.69 11.20 3.15
C TYR A 75 6.66 10.15 2.04
N ILE A 76 7.37 10.39 0.93
CA ILE A 76 7.58 9.42 -0.14
C ILE A 76 9.05 9.02 -0.13
N ARG A 77 9.34 7.73 -0.32
CA ARG A 77 10.70 7.21 -0.35
C ARG A 77 11.50 7.90 -1.45
N ALA A 78 12.65 8.47 -1.13
CA ALA A 78 13.52 9.16 -2.06
C ALA A 78 14.21 8.20 -3.03
N LEU A 79 14.20 8.59 -4.30
CA LEU A 79 15.06 8.06 -5.35
C LEU A 79 16.33 8.91 -5.40
N HIS A 80 17.49 8.29 -5.23
CA HIS A 80 18.78 8.97 -5.40
C HIS A 80 19.07 9.17 -6.89
N GLU A 81 19.07 8.08 -7.67
CA GLU A 81 19.28 8.15 -9.11
C GLU A 81 18.69 6.96 -9.87
N VAL A 82 18.46 7.16 -11.18
CA VAL A 82 18.25 6.08 -12.15
C VAL A 82 19.58 5.82 -12.85
N VAL A 83 20.08 4.60 -12.74
CA VAL A 83 21.24 4.12 -13.50
C VAL A 83 20.72 3.41 -14.74
N ASP A 84 21.08 3.93 -15.91
CA ASP A 84 20.82 3.30 -17.20
C ASP A 84 22.09 3.43 -18.06
N ASN A 85 22.87 2.35 -18.16
CA ASN A 85 24.12 2.29 -18.89
C ASN A 85 24.27 0.93 -19.62
N ASP A 86 25.39 0.70 -20.29
CA ASP A 86 25.62 -0.51 -21.09
C ASP A 86 25.51 -1.83 -20.30
N THR A 87 25.70 -1.79 -18.98
CA THR A 87 25.72 -2.99 -18.12
C THR A 87 24.51 -3.11 -17.20
N ASP A 88 24.02 -2.01 -16.65
CA ASP A 88 23.04 -1.99 -15.56
C ASP A 88 21.89 -1.01 -15.86
N ARG A 89 20.67 -1.45 -15.55
CA ARG A 89 19.44 -0.65 -15.59
C ARG A 89 18.67 -0.82 -14.28
N CYS A 90 18.73 0.18 -13.41
CA CYS A 90 18.16 0.11 -12.06
C CYS A 90 17.88 1.47 -11.45
N MET A 91 16.98 1.49 -10.46
CA MET A 91 16.73 2.63 -9.59
C MET A 91 17.48 2.45 -8.27
N VAL A 92 18.14 3.50 -7.80
CA VAL A 92 18.84 3.54 -6.52
C VAL A 92 18.05 4.40 -5.54
N PHE A 93 17.53 3.79 -4.49
CA PHE A 93 16.70 4.42 -3.47
C PHE A 93 17.43 4.60 -2.14
N GLU A 94 16.96 5.54 -1.33
CA GLU A 94 17.32 5.60 0.08
C GLU A 94 16.97 4.28 0.80
N TYR A 95 17.74 3.94 1.84
CA TYR A 95 17.46 2.79 2.69
C TYR A 95 16.57 3.18 3.88
N LEU A 96 15.57 2.34 4.19
CA LEU A 96 14.80 2.36 5.43
C LEU A 96 14.92 1.00 6.12
N ASP A 97 14.85 0.99 7.45
CA ASP A 97 15.22 -0.16 8.28
C ASP A 97 14.25 -1.34 8.13
N THR A 98 12.96 -1.05 7.97
CA THR A 98 11.89 -2.04 7.95
C THR A 98 10.65 -1.49 7.24
N ASP A 99 9.55 -2.23 7.30
CA ASP A 99 8.24 -1.85 6.78
C ASP A 99 7.16 -2.04 7.86
N LEU A 100 6.00 -1.43 7.65
CA LEU A 100 4.88 -1.45 8.60
C LEU A 100 4.37 -2.88 8.81
N TRP A 101 4.34 -3.71 7.76
CA TRP A 101 3.97 -5.13 7.89
C TRP A 101 4.91 -5.85 8.86
N SER A 102 6.21 -5.70 8.70
CA SER A 102 7.22 -6.33 9.56
C SER A 102 7.15 -5.84 11.02
N LEU A 103 6.67 -4.61 11.26
CA LEU A 103 6.49 -4.04 12.61
C LEU A 103 5.18 -4.43 13.30
N ARG A 104 4.22 -5.06 12.61
CA ARG A 104 2.86 -5.29 13.13
C ARG A 104 2.79 -6.05 14.47
N ALA A 105 3.75 -6.93 14.74
CA ALA A 105 3.82 -7.66 16.01
C ALA A 105 4.14 -6.73 17.21
N ARG A 106 4.70 -5.55 16.94
CA ARG A 106 5.05 -4.50 17.91
C ARG A 106 4.04 -3.35 17.91
N ALA A 107 2.92 -3.44 17.19
CA ALA A 107 1.98 -2.31 17.04
C ALA A 107 1.49 -1.75 18.39
N GLN A 108 1.22 -2.64 19.37
CA GLN A 108 0.83 -2.23 20.73
C GLN A 108 1.98 -1.57 21.50
N GLU A 109 3.21 -2.06 21.33
CA GLU A 109 4.42 -1.52 21.97
C GLU A 109 4.76 -0.12 21.45
N LEU A 110 4.65 0.09 20.13
CA LEU A 110 4.94 1.36 19.47
C LEU A 110 3.93 2.46 19.84
N GLY A 111 2.70 2.07 20.19
CA GLY A 111 1.68 2.95 20.76
C GLY A 111 1.18 4.06 19.84
N GLN A 112 0.38 4.98 20.40
CA GLN A 112 -0.29 6.04 19.64
C GLN A 112 0.64 7.03 18.94
N PRO A 113 1.77 7.47 19.50
CA PRO A 113 2.66 8.41 18.81
C PRO A 113 3.15 7.88 17.47
N PHE A 114 3.55 6.60 17.42
CA PHE A 114 3.95 5.95 16.18
C PHE A 114 2.78 5.81 15.20
N LEU A 115 1.61 5.36 15.69
CA LEU A 115 0.42 5.18 14.85
C LEU A 115 0.00 6.49 14.17
N LYS A 116 -0.02 7.60 14.92
CA LYS A 116 -0.31 8.92 14.38
C LYS A 116 0.76 9.36 13.37
N ALA A 117 2.03 9.12 13.65
CA ALA A 117 3.11 9.43 12.71
C ALA A 117 2.97 8.63 11.41
N ALA A 118 2.64 7.34 11.49
CA ALA A 118 2.43 6.48 10.33
C ALA A 118 1.21 6.92 9.51
N ALA A 119 0.05 7.08 10.15
CA ALA A 119 -1.17 7.53 9.49
C ALA A 119 -0.99 8.89 8.81
N ARG A 120 -0.39 9.87 9.51
CA ARG A 120 -0.09 11.19 8.96
C ARG A 120 0.83 11.08 7.74
N SER A 121 1.91 10.32 7.84
CA SER A 121 2.87 10.20 6.74
C SER A 121 2.26 9.57 5.49
N ILE A 122 1.42 8.53 5.65
CA ILE A 122 0.72 7.93 4.51
C ILE A 122 -0.26 8.93 3.88
N LEU A 123 -1.03 9.66 4.70
CA LEU A 123 -2.00 10.65 4.19
C LEU A 123 -1.33 11.85 3.52
N GLU A 124 -0.20 12.32 4.04
CA GLU A 124 0.60 13.38 3.39
C GLU A 124 1.19 12.91 2.05
N ALA A 125 1.63 11.66 1.96
CA ALA A 125 2.03 11.07 0.68
C ALA A 125 0.86 10.99 -0.31
N VAL A 126 -0.33 10.57 0.14
CA VAL A 126 -1.54 10.56 -0.70
C VAL A 126 -1.94 11.97 -1.13
N LYS A 127 -1.78 12.97 -0.25
CA LYS A 127 -2.02 14.38 -0.59
C LYS A 127 -1.08 14.87 -1.70
N ALA A 128 0.18 14.45 -1.71
CA ALA A 128 1.12 14.80 -2.79
C ALA A 128 0.65 14.30 -4.16
N PHE A 129 -0.07 13.17 -4.22
CA PHE A 129 -0.62 12.65 -5.48
C PHE A 129 -1.88 13.39 -5.96
N SER A 130 -2.50 14.22 -5.12
CA SER A 130 -3.68 14.99 -5.53
C SER A 130 -3.39 16.00 -6.63
N ASP A 131 -2.14 16.47 -6.72
CA ASP A 131 -1.65 17.39 -7.73
C ASP A 131 -0.19 17.07 -8.10
N MET A 132 0.01 16.42 -9.26
CA MET A 132 1.33 16.09 -9.80
C MET A 132 1.96 17.31 -10.47
N ASP A 133 2.37 18.30 -9.68
CA ASP A 133 2.95 19.59 -10.11
C ASP A 133 2.09 20.37 -11.12
N GLY A 134 0.77 20.34 -10.98
CA GLY A 134 -0.19 21.02 -11.86
C GLY A 134 -0.56 20.25 -13.13
N HIS A 135 -0.13 18.99 -13.27
CA HIS A 135 -0.38 18.21 -14.48
C HIS A 135 -1.65 17.37 -14.40
N PHE A 136 -1.79 16.54 -13.35
CA PHE A 136 -2.95 15.66 -13.15
C PHE A 136 -3.02 15.17 -11.70
N THR A 137 -4.17 14.62 -11.32
CA THR A 137 -4.33 13.87 -10.08
C THR A 137 -3.96 12.41 -10.29
N ALA A 138 -3.03 11.90 -9.48
CA ALA A 138 -2.57 10.52 -9.48
C ALA A 138 -3.19 9.69 -8.36
N LEU A 139 -3.30 8.38 -8.59
CA LEU A 139 -3.82 7.41 -7.64
C LEU A 139 -2.79 6.31 -7.41
N HIS A 140 -2.36 6.12 -6.17
CA HIS A 140 -1.55 4.99 -5.74
C HIS A 140 -2.45 3.79 -5.47
N THR A 141 -2.42 2.79 -6.35
CA THR A 141 -3.34 1.64 -6.25
C THR A 141 -2.85 0.53 -5.33
N ASP A 142 -1.60 0.59 -4.83
CA ASP A 142 -1.02 -0.45 -3.96
C ASP A 142 -0.61 0.05 -2.55
N ILE A 143 -1.46 0.86 -1.90
CA ILE A 143 -1.20 1.30 -0.52
C ILE A 143 -1.52 0.14 0.43
N ASN A 144 -0.48 -0.54 0.91
CA ASN A 144 -0.56 -1.65 1.86
C ASN A 144 0.61 -1.60 2.88
N PRO A 145 0.56 -2.35 3.99
CA PRO A 145 1.60 -2.27 5.03
C PRO A 145 3.03 -2.61 4.57
N ASN A 146 3.21 -3.38 3.50
CA ASN A 146 4.54 -3.73 2.98
C ASN A 146 5.19 -2.56 2.20
N ASN A 147 4.37 -1.61 1.73
CA ASN A 147 4.81 -0.45 0.96
C ASN A 147 4.95 0.82 1.83
N VAL A 148 4.73 0.70 3.15
CA VAL A 148 4.98 1.77 4.13
C VAL A 148 6.27 1.46 4.86
N LEU A 149 7.34 2.15 4.49
CA LEU A 149 8.69 1.92 5.01
C LEU A 149 8.94 2.76 6.26
N VAL A 150 9.72 2.20 7.19
CA VAL A 150 9.93 2.77 8.51
C VAL A 150 11.41 2.71 8.90
N SER A 151 11.91 3.80 9.46
CA SER A 151 13.20 3.89 10.13
C SER A 151 13.05 4.56 11.49
N LYS A 152 13.94 4.20 12.43
CA LYS A 152 13.94 4.77 13.80
C LYS A 152 12.57 4.64 14.50
N ALA A 153 11.94 3.46 14.41
CA ALA A 153 10.59 3.22 14.92
C ALA A 153 10.42 3.56 16.42
N ASP A 154 11.47 3.32 17.23
CA ASP A 154 11.49 3.58 18.67
C ASP A 154 11.81 5.05 19.02
N SER A 155 12.07 5.89 18.02
CA SER A 155 12.33 7.32 18.21
C SER A 155 11.04 8.10 18.43
N PRO A 156 11.05 9.21 19.19
CA PRO A 156 9.91 10.14 19.24
C PRO A 156 9.56 10.76 17.88
N LYS A 157 10.45 10.66 16.89
CA LYS A 157 10.25 11.12 15.52
C LYS A 157 10.61 10.00 14.55
N PRO A 158 9.77 8.95 14.43
CA PRO A 158 10.00 7.88 13.48
C PRO A 158 9.96 8.44 12.05
N ILE A 159 10.75 7.87 11.16
CA ILE A 159 10.71 8.19 9.73
C ILE A 159 9.77 7.18 9.10
N VAL A 160 8.65 7.64 8.53
CA VAL A 160 7.69 6.80 7.83
C VAL A 160 7.50 7.35 6.42
N LYS A 161 7.67 6.50 5.41
CA LYS A 161 7.58 6.89 4.01
C LYS A 161 6.82 5.85 3.18
N LEU A 162 5.93 6.32 2.32
CA LEU A 162 5.29 5.48 1.30
C LEU A 162 6.30 5.16 0.18
N ALA A 163 6.27 3.94 -0.33
CA ALA A 163 7.16 3.44 -1.38
C ALA A 163 6.37 2.67 -2.44
N ASP A 164 7.09 2.24 -3.49
CA ASP A 164 6.58 1.46 -4.62
C ASP A 164 5.54 2.17 -5.49
N LEU A 165 6.02 3.14 -6.27
CA LEU A 165 5.17 3.98 -7.13
C LEU A 165 4.86 3.33 -8.48
N GLY A 166 5.22 2.05 -8.68
CA GLY A 166 5.04 1.35 -9.96
C GLY A 166 3.58 1.07 -10.33
N ALA A 167 2.68 1.15 -9.36
CA ALA A 167 1.23 0.99 -9.53
C ALA A 167 0.46 2.32 -9.43
N ILE A 168 1.14 3.45 -9.65
CA ILE A 168 0.49 4.75 -9.80
C ILE A 168 -0.18 4.85 -11.17
N ILE A 169 -1.40 5.38 -11.19
CA ILE A 169 -2.15 5.70 -12.40
C ILE A 169 -2.65 7.15 -12.36
N PRO A 170 -2.88 7.79 -13.51
CA PRO A 170 -3.72 8.98 -13.56
C PRO A 170 -5.16 8.65 -13.12
N SER A 171 -5.83 9.60 -12.48
CA SER A 171 -7.24 9.45 -12.08
C SER A 171 -8.24 9.50 -13.24
N GLU A 172 -7.80 9.98 -14.41
CA GLU A 172 -8.59 10.03 -15.65
C GLU A 172 -7.90 9.19 -16.75
N GLY A 173 -8.67 8.70 -17.73
CA GLY A 173 -8.13 8.00 -18.89
C GLY A 173 -7.78 6.52 -18.65
N PHE A 174 -8.33 5.92 -17.60
CA PHE A 174 -8.24 4.48 -17.32
C PHE A 174 -9.64 3.87 -17.40
N ASP A 175 -9.88 3.03 -18.41
CA ASP A 175 -11.24 2.59 -18.77
C ASP A 175 -11.55 1.12 -18.44
N ASP A 176 -10.61 0.34 -17.91
CA ASP A 176 -10.94 -1.02 -17.44
C ASP A 176 -9.95 -1.57 -16.40
N PHE A 177 -10.41 -2.60 -15.70
CA PHE A 177 -9.83 -3.36 -14.58
C PHE A 177 -10.19 -2.88 -13.16
N ARG A 178 -10.50 -3.85 -12.30
CA ARG A 178 -10.55 -3.67 -10.85
C ARG A 178 -9.13 -3.41 -10.35
N LEU A 179 -8.83 -2.14 -10.22
CA LEU A 179 -7.57 -1.65 -9.68
C LEU A 179 -7.50 -1.95 -8.17
N GLN A 180 -6.32 -1.78 -7.58
CA GLN A 180 -5.99 -2.16 -6.20
C GLN A 180 -5.94 -3.68 -5.94
N GLY A 181 -5.05 -4.07 -5.03
CA GLY A 181 -5.00 -5.44 -4.50
C GLY A 181 -6.29 -5.81 -3.76
N VAL A 182 -6.67 -7.09 -3.77
CA VAL A 182 -7.96 -7.58 -3.23
C VAL A 182 -8.16 -7.17 -1.77
N GLU A 183 -7.10 -7.17 -0.98
CA GLU A 183 -7.12 -6.89 0.44
C GLU A 183 -7.42 -5.42 0.74
N ILE A 184 -6.99 -4.50 -0.12
CA ILE A 184 -7.04 -3.04 0.10
C ILE A 184 -8.05 -2.35 -0.82
N ARG A 185 -8.78 -3.12 -1.63
CA ARG A 185 -9.69 -2.62 -2.66
C ARG A 185 -10.93 -1.98 -2.05
N ALA A 186 -11.23 -0.76 -2.48
CA ALA A 186 -12.36 0.01 -2.00
C ALA A 186 -13.71 -0.52 -2.52
N PRO A 187 -14.83 -0.34 -1.79
CA PRO A 187 -16.16 -0.83 -2.17
C PRO A 187 -16.62 -0.37 -3.55
N GLU A 188 -16.32 0.88 -3.92
CA GLU A 188 -16.65 1.43 -5.23
C GLU A 188 -15.93 0.73 -6.39
N ILE A 189 -14.70 0.26 -6.16
CA ILE A 189 -13.95 -0.49 -7.17
C ILE A 189 -14.51 -1.91 -7.31
N TRP A 190 -14.98 -2.52 -6.21
CA TRP A 190 -15.73 -3.78 -6.29
C TRP A 190 -17.02 -3.64 -7.10
N LYS A 191 -17.67 -2.47 -7.06
CA LYS A 191 -18.85 -2.16 -7.89
C LYS A 191 -18.51 -1.87 -9.35
N GLY A 192 -17.23 -1.78 -9.73
CA GLY A 192 -16.82 -1.44 -11.09
C GLY A 192 -16.75 0.06 -11.38
N MET A 193 -16.93 0.91 -10.36
CA MET A 193 -16.80 2.34 -10.55
C MET A 193 -15.33 2.69 -10.80
N LEU A 194 -15.11 3.70 -11.64
CA LEU A 194 -13.78 4.22 -11.90
C LEU A 194 -13.14 4.73 -10.59
N PRO A 195 -11.83 4.49 -10.40
CA PRO A 195 -11.14 4.90 -9.20
C PRO A 195 -11.10 6.42 -9.09
N ARG A 196 -11.34 6.92 -7.89
CA ARG A 196 -11.25 8.35 -7.54
C ARG A 196 -10.39 8.51 -6.30
N PRO A 197 -9.87 9.71 -6.01
CA PRO A 197 -8.99 9.94 -4.87
C PRO A 197 -9.43 9.29 -3.52
N PRO A 198 -10.74 9.26 -3.17
CA PRO A 198 -11.19 8.59 -1.94
C PRO A 198 -10.86 7.08 -1.85
N CYS A 199 -10.62 6.36 -2.96
CA CYS A 199 -10.28 4.94 -2.91
C CYS A 199 -8.91 4.69 -2.26
N GLN A 200 -8.00 5.67 -2.32
CA GLN A 200 -6.70 5.61 -1.64
C GLN A 200 -6.86 5.72 -0.13
N VAL A 201 -7.77 6.59 0.33
CA VAL A 201 -8.07 6.79 1.76
C VAL A 201 -8.64 5.52 2.37
N TRP A 202 -9.47 4.78 1.62
CA TRP A 202 -9.89 3.44 2.02
C TRP A 202 -8.71 2.49 2.23
N SER A 203 -7.78 2.43 1.26
CA SER A 203 -6.57 1.58 1.39
C SER A 203 -5.69 2.00 2.57
N VAL A 204 -5.63 3.28 2.93
CA VAL A 204 -4.99 3.75 4.18
C VAL A 204 -5.70 3.16 5.40
N GLY A 205 -7.03 3.25 5.47
CA GLY A 205 -7.81 2.66 6.56
C GLY A 205 -7.57 1.16 6.70
N VAL A 206 -7.60 0.41 5.60
CA VAL A 206 -7.29 -1.02 5.59
C VAL A 206 -5.84 -1.29 6.07
N THR A 207 -4.87 -0.52 5.57
CA THR A 207 -3.45 -0.64 5.93
C THR A 207 -3.22 -0.48 7.44
N LEU A 208 -3.80 0.57 8.03
CA LEU A 208 -3.72 0.80 9.48
C LEU A 208 -4.42 -0.33 10.26
N THR A 209 -5.55 -0.82 9.75
CA THR A 209 -6.28 -1.91 10.39
C THR A 209 -5.47 -3.21 10.39
N HIS A 210 -4.87 -3.60 9.27
CA HIS A 210 -4.02 -4.79 9.18
C HIS A 210 -2.78 -4.70 10.05
N PHE A 211 -2.15 -3.52 10.10
CA PHE A 211 -1.02 -3.25 10.98
C PHE A 211 -1.42 -3.47 12.44
N PHE A 212 -2.50 -2.82 12.88
CA PHE A 212 -2.90 -2.85 14.28
C PHE A 212 -3.44 -4.23 14.70
N ALA A 213 -4.21 -4.89 13.84
CA ALA A 213 -4.75 -6.22 14.10
C ALA A 213 -3.69 -7.33 14.07
N ASN A 214 -2.45 -7.03 13.65
CA ASN A 214 -1.36 -8.01 13.47
C ASN A 214 -1.77 -9.18 12.54
N ARG A 215 -2.69 -8.93 11.59
CA ARG A 215 -3.16 -9.92 10.61
C ARG A 215 -3.92 -9.26 9.47
N VAL A 216 -4.01 -9.96 8.34
CA VAL A 216 -4.89 -9.58 7.25
C VAL A 216 -6.35 -9.86 7.68
N ILE A 217 -7.16 -8.81 7.82
CA ILE A 217 -8.59 -8.95 8.13
C ILE A 217 -9.47 -8.80 6.88
N PHE A 218 -9.26 -7.77 6.05
CA PHE A 218 -9.86 -7.61 4.71
C PHE A 218 -9.28 -8.58 3.66
N GLY A 219 -9.99 -8.79 2.56
CA GLY A 219 -9.56 -9.67 1.46
C GLY A 219 -10.04 -11.12 1.60
N ASN A 220 -9.40 -12.04 0.86
CA ASN A 220 -9.88 -13.41 0.67
C ASN A 220 -8.89 -14.51 1.11
N TRP A 221 -7.83 -14.14 1.84
CA TRP A 221 -6.75 -15.07 2.17
C TRP A 221 -7.18 -16.28 3.01
N ASP A 222 -8.19 -16.11 3.86
CA ASP A 222 -8.77 -17.14 4.72
C ASP A 222 -10.02 -17.80 4.10
N GLN A 223 -10.21 -17.68 2.78
CA GLN A 223 -11.29 -18.38 2.10
C GLN A 223 -11.14 -19.90 2.29
N ASP A 224 -12.10 -20.50 2.98
CA ASP A 224 -12.10 -21.92 3.33
C ASP A 224 -13.10 -22.76 2.52
N CYS A 225 -14.03 -22.11 1.84
CA CYS A 225 -15.05 -22.76 1.01
C CYS A 225 -15.31 -22.01 -0.30
N ARG A 226 -16.00 -22.68 -1.22
CA ARG A 226 -16.42 -22.11 -2.51
C ARG A 226 -17.67 -22.80 -3.00
N VAL A 227 -18.48 -22.08 -3.76
CA VAL A 227 -19.55 -22.64 -4.60
C VAL A 227 -18.90 -23.10 -5.90
N GLN A 228 -18.93 -24.41 -6.16
CA GLN A 228 -18.16 -25.08 -7.23
C GLN A 228 -18.64 -24.66 -8.62
N GLU A 229 -19.92 -24.27 -8.73
CA GLU A 229 -20.58 -23.80 -9.93
C GLU A 229 -20.03 -22.46 -10.42
N PHE A 230 -19.38 -21.68 -9.54
CA PHE A 230 -18.82 -20.37 -9.86
C PHE A 230 -17.30 -20.40 -9.99
N PRO A 231 -16.71 -19.56 -10.87
CA PRO A 231 -15.27 -19.43 -10.99
C PRO A 231 -14.58 -19.10 -9.66
N LEU A 232 -13.32 -19.52 -9.51
CA LEU A 232 -12.54 -19.26 -8.30
C LEU A 232 -12.43 -17.75 -8.00
N GLU A 233 -12.22 -16.92 -9.01
CA GLU A 233 -12.09 -15.46 -8.85
C GLU A 233 -13.40 -14.79 -8.40
N VAL A 234 -14.55 -15.31 -8.82
CA VAL A 234 -15.88 -14.86 -8.34
C VAL A 234 -16.02 -15.20 -6.86
N ASN A 235 -15.65 -16.42 -6.45
CA ASN A 235 -15.69 -16.82 -5.04
C ASN A 235 -14.72 -15.99 -4.17
N LYS A 236 -13.51 -15.72 -4.65
CA LYS A 236 -12.54 -14.87 -3.94
C LYS A 236 -13.07 -13.44 -3.78
N SER A 237 -13.65 -12.89 -4.84
CA SER A 237 -14.24 -11.55 -4.82
C SER A 237 -15.43 -11.49 -3.86
N ALA A 238 -16.34 -12.46 -3.93
CA ALA A 238 -17.47 -12.59 -3.01
C ALA A 238 -17.02 -12.72 -1.55
N TRP A 239 -15.94 -13.46 -1.28
CA TRP A 239 -15.38 -13.57 0.07
C TRP A 239 -14.87 -12.22 0.59
N ALA A 240 -14.10 -11.50 -0.22
CA ALA A 240 -13.59 -10.19 0.13
C ALA A 240 -14.74 -9.17 0.36
N ILE A 241 -15.74 -9.15 -0.50
CA ILE A 241 -16.95 -8.32 -0.35
C ILE A 241 -17.71 -8.70 0.92
N GLY A 242 -17.90 -9.99 1.19
CA GLY A 242 -18.58 -10.49 2.39
C GLY A 242 -17.88 -10.05 3.67
N LYS A 243 -16.54 -9.99 3.67
CA LYS A 243 -15.77 -9.41 4.77
C LYS A 243 -15.98 -7.91 4.92
N ILE A 244 -16.02 -7.15 3.83
CA ILE A 244 -16.36 -5.71 3.88
C ILE A 244 -17.73 -5.53 4.53
N ILE A 245 -18.73 -6.33 4.12
CA ILE A 245 -20.09 -6.29 4.68
C ILE A 245 -20.07 -6.54 6.20
N LYS A 246 -19.33 -7.55 6.66
CA LYS A 246 -19.22 -7.87 8.09
C LYS A 246 -18.49 -6.80 8.90
N LEU A 247 -17.41 -6.25 8.35
CA LEU A 247 -16.56 -5.28 9.04
C LEU A 247 -17.19 -3.90 9.13
N THR A 248 -17.87 -3.46 8.07
CA THR A 248 -18.26 -2.04 7.90
C THR A 248 -19.77 -1.82 7.73
N GLY A 249 -20.56 -2.90 7.63
CA GLY A 249 -21.99 -2.85 7.35
C GLY A 249 -22.32 -2.98 5.87
N SER A 250 -23.60 -2.86 5.53
CA SER A 250 -24.11 -3.16 4.19
C SER A 250 -23.54 -2.21 3.13
N VAL A 251 -22.99 -2.78 2.07
CA VAL A 251 -22.55 -2.04 0.88
C VAL A 251 -23.76 -1.88 -0.04
N LYS A 252 -24.16 -0.63 -0.32
CA LYS A 252 -25.21 -0.37 -1.32
C LYS A 252 -24.75 -0.88 -2.68
N ARG A 253 -25.55 -1.76 -3.28
CA ARG A 253 -25.32 -2.31 -4.60
C ARG A 253 -25.44 -1.21 -5.66
N ASP A 254 -24.62 -1.31 -6.70
CA ASP A 254 -24.87 -0.58 -7.94
C ASP A 254 -25.84 -1.39 -8.82
N GLU A 255 -26.46 -0.73 -9.79
CA GLU A 255 -27.36 -1.41 -10.75
C GLU A 255 -26.60 -2.15 -11.86
N ASP A 256 -25.27 -2.03 -11.91
CA ASP A 256 -24.44 -2.71 -12.91
C ASP A 256 -24.50 -4.24 -12.74
N PRO A 257 -25.03 -4.98 -13.73
CA PRO A 257 -25.14 -6.44 -13.67
C PRO A 257 -23.78 -7.15 -13.69
N LYS A 258 -22.68 -6.47 -14.12
CA LYS A 258 -21.35 -7.08 -14.30
C LYS A 258 -20.83 -7.76 -13.02
N TYR A 259 -21.13 -7.21 -11.85
CA TYR A 259 -20.61 -7.71 -10.57
C TYR A 259 -21.70 -8.23 -9.62
N GLN A 260 -22.97 -8.21 -10.05
CA GLN A 260 -24.11 -8.58 -9.21
C GLN A 260 -23.94 -9.98 -8.59
N LEU A 261 -23.45 -10.95 -9.36
CA LEU A 261 -23.23 -12.33 -8.90
C LEU A 261 -22.29 -12.41 -7.69
N GLU A 262 -21.25 -11.60 -7.66
CA GLU A 262 -20.28 -11.62 -6.56
C GLU A 262 -20.88 -11.04 -5.28
N PHE A 263 -21.73 -10.01 -5.39
CA PHE A 263 -22.46 -9.45 -4.26
C PHE A 263 -23.54 -10.42 -3.74
N ASP A 264 -24.26 -11.10 -4.63
CA ASP A 264 -25.22 -12.14 -4.24
C ASP A 264 -24.53 -13.28 -3.48
N LEU A 265 -23.39 -13.72 -3.98
CA LEU A 265 -22.60 -14.77 -3.34
C LEU A 265 -21.99 -14.29 -2.01
N ALA A 266 -21.55 -13.04 -1.93
CA ALA A 266 -21.04 -12.45 -0.70
C ALA A 266 -22.11 -12.42 0.40
N GLU A 267 -23.32 -11.98 0.07
CA GLU A 267 -24.45 -11.98 0.99
C GLU A 267 -24.85 -13.41 1.40
N LEU A 268 -24.82 -14.36 0.47
CA LEU A 268 -25.02 -15.77 0.79
C LEU A 268 -24.00 -16.27 1.83
N PHE A 269 -22.71 -15.99 1.62
CA PHE A 269 -21.65 -16.36 2.56
C PHE A 269 -21.82 -15.71 3.93
N VAL A 270 -22.23 -14.44 3.98
CA VAL A 270 -22.52 -13.74 5.22
C VAL A 270 -23.73 -14.33 5.93
N ASN A 271 -24.84 -14.56 5.22
CA ASN A 271 -26.10 -15.07 5.77
C ASN A 271 -25.99 -16.52 6.26
N GLN A 272 -25.16 -17.34 5.61
CA GLN A 272 -24.84 -18.68 6.08
C GLN A 272 -23.79 -18.71 7.21
N GLY A 273 -23.29 -17.54 7.62
CA GLY A 273 -22.28 -17.41 8.67
C GLY A 273 -20.94 -18.02 8.29
N LEU A 274 -20.60 -18.12 6.99
CA LEU A 274 -19.33 -18.63 6.50
C LEU A 274 -18.21 -17.60 6.71
N ILE A 275 -18.52 -16.31 6.54
CA ILE A 275 -17.60 -15.23 6.87
C ILE A 275 -17.50 -15.05 8.38
N LYS A 276 -16.37 -15.46 8.97
CA LYS A 276 -16.17 -15.52 10.43
C LYS A 276 -15.65 -14.23 11.08
N VAL A 277 -15.31 -13.21 10.30
CA VAL A 277 -14.87 -11.92 10.84
C VAL A 277 -16.05 -11.21 11.53
N GLY A 278 -15.78 -10.55 12.66
CA GLY A 278 -16.72 -9.66 13.32
C GLY A 278 -16.84 -8.30 12.64
N THR A 279 -17.47 -7.37 13.34
CA THR A 279 -17.41 -5.93 13.02
C THR A 279 -16.00 -5.38 13.21
N LEU A 280 -15.70 -4.25 12.57
CA LEU A 280 -14.39 -3.62 12.70
C LEU A 280 -14.06 -3.29 14.18
N GLU A 281 -15.04 -2.80 14.93
CA GLU A 281 -14.93 -2.52 16.36
C GLU A 281 -14.60 -3.77 17.17
N GLU A 282 -15.31 -4.89 16.90
CA GLU A 282 -15.04 -6.16 17.58
C GLU A 282 -13.65 -6.70 17.25
N GLU A 283 -13.21 -6.60 15.99
CA GLU A 283 -11.89 -7.06 15.58
C GLU A 283 -10.76 -6.24 16.20
N LEU A 284 -10.93 -4.92 16.27
CA LEU A 284 -9.95 -4.02 16.89
C LEU A 284 -10.00 -4.05 18.43
N ALA A 285 -11.14 -4.38 19.02
CA ALA A 285 -11.25 -4.62 20.46
C ALA A 285 -10.44 -5.84 20.91
N LYS A 286 -10.35 -6.91 20.09
CA LYS A 286 -9.54 -8.11 20.41
C LYS A 286 -8.05 -7.81 20.63
N VAL A 287 -7.57 -6.71 20.08
CA VAL A 287 -6.18 -6.25 20.19
C VAL A 287 -6.06 -4.96 21.02
N ASN A 288 -7.09 -4.61 21.78
CA ASN A 288 -7.14 -3.42 22.66
C ASN A 288 -6.77 -2.12 21.92
N ALA A 289 -7.33 -1.93 20.71
CA ALA A 289 -7.09 -0.72 19.95
C ALA A 289 -7.56 0.54 20.69
N PRO A 290 -6.75 1.62 20.72
CA PRO A 290 -7.18 2.89 21.30
C PRO A 290 -8.44 3.40 20.61
N LYS A 291 -9.43 3.86 21.39
CA LYS A 291 -10.73 4.28 20.86
C LYS A 291 -10.63 5.36 19.79
N GLY A 292 -9.76 6.37 19.98
CA GLY A 292 -9.54 7.41 18.98
C GLY A 292 -8.92 6.89 17.68
N CYS A 293 -8.09 5.84 17.75
CA CYS A 293 -7.55 5.17 16.57
C CYS A 293 -8.64 4.39 15.83
N VAL A 294 -9.50 3.68 16.56
CA VAL A 294 -10.65 2.97 15.99
C VAL A 294 -11.59 3.96 15.29
N ASP A 295 -11.97 5.04 15.96
CA ASP A 295 -12.81 6.11 15.40
C ASP A 295 -12.21 6.71 14.12
N PHE A 296 -10.90 6.99 14.12
CA PHE A 296 -10.20 7.46 12.94
C PHE A 296 -10.21 6.44 11.80
N ILE A 297 -9.94 5.15 12.07
CA ILE A 297 -10.00 4.10 11.05
C ILE A 297 -11.42 3.99 10.47
N HIS A 298 -12.47 4.06 11.30
CA HIS A 298 -13.86 4.11 10.83
C HIS A 298 -14.11 5.29 9.89
N HIS A 299 -13.58 6.47 10.23
CA HIS A 299 -13.70 7.66 9.38
C HIS A 299 -13.08 7.42 7.98
N LEU A 300 -11.89 6.80 7.91
CA LEU A 300 -11.24 6.45 6.63
C LEU A 300 -12.01 5.39 5.84
N LEU A 301 -12.64 4.44 6.54
CA LEU A 301 -13.39 3.32 5.97
C LEU A 301 -14.88 3.63 5.73
N THR A 302 -15.23 4.91 5.55
CA THR A 302 -16.59 5.32 5.16
C THR A 302 -16.95 4.66 3.82
N ILE A 303 -18.06 3.90 3.80
CA ILE A 303 -18.49 3.09 2.64
C ILE A 303 -18.86 3.95 1.44
N ASP A 304 -19.65 5.01 1.66
CA ASP A 304 -20.03 5.95 0.61
C ASP A 304 -18.79 6.77 0.20
N ASP A 305 -18.32 6.55 -1.02
CA ASP A 305 -17.11 7.18 -1.55
C ASP A 305 -17.24 8.70 -1.69
N LYS A 306 -18.47 9.23 -1.78
CA LYS A 306 -18.74 10.67 -1.82
C LYS A 306 -18.70 11.31 -0.43
N ALA A 307 -18.99 10.53 0.61
CA ALA A 307 -18.94 10.97 2.01
C ALA A 307 -17.59 10.67 2.67
N ARG A 308 -16.80 9.75 2.09
CA ARG A 308 -15.47 9.39 2.58
C ARG A 308 -14.55 10.61 2.53
N PRO A 309 -13.77 10.88 3.60
CA PRO A 309 -12.89 12.04 3.63
C PRO A 309 -11.83 11.95 2.55
N THR A 310 -11.43 13.11 2.05
CA THR A 310 -10.16 13.28 1.33
C THR A 310 -8.98 13.13 2.29
N ALA A 311 -7.77 12.93 1.77
CA ALA A 311 -6.58 12.85 2.61
C ALA A 311 -6.36 14.13 3.45
N GLU A 312 -6.65 15.30 2.87
CA GLU A 312 -6.58 16.58 3.57
C GLU A 312 -7.60 16.68 4.72
N GLN A 313 -8.84 16.25 4.49
CA GLN A 313 -9.86 16.21 5.55
C GLN A 313 -9.50 15.21 6.65
N ALA A 314 -8.99 14.03 6.27
CA ALA A 314 -8.57 13.02 7.23
C ALA A 314 -7.44 13.51 8.14
N LEU A 315 -6.50 14.32 7.62
CA LEU A 315 -5.43 14.93 8.41
C LEU A 315 -5.95 15.91 9.47
N GLN A 316 -7.16 16.45 9.31
CA GLN A 316 -7.82 17.34 10.29
C GLN A 316 -8.61 16.58 11.36
N HIS A 317 -8.62 15.25 11.33
CA HIS A 317 -9.40 14.45 12.28
C HIS A 317 -8.96 14.70 13.74
N PRO A 318 -9.90 14.80 14.71
CA PRO A 318 -9.58 15.11 16.11
C PRO A 318 -8.57 14.16 16.78
N TRP A 319 -8.49 12.90 16.32
CA TRP A 319 -7.51 11.93 16.81
C TRP A 319 -6.06 12.43 16.70
N PHE A 320 -5.71 13.21 15.67
CA PHE A 320 -4.37 13.79 15.53
C PHE A 320 -4.05 14.89 16.55
N GLN A 321 -5.08 15.51 17.13
CA GLN A 321 -4.96 16.59 18.11
C GLN A 321 -5.05 16.05 19.54
N SER A 322 -5.64 14.87 19.72
CA SER A 322 -5.74 14.23 21.04
C SER A 322 -4.34 13.92 21.60
N PRO A 323 -4.07 14.18 22.88
CA PRO A 323 -2.85 13.76 23.54
C PRO A 323 -2.82 12.26 23.84
N GLU A 324 -3.99 11.59 23.79
CA GLU A 324 -4.13 10.14 24.02
C GLU A 324 -3.46 9.33 22.92
#